data_AF-A0A956I4V1-F1
#
_entry.id   AF-A0A956I4V1-F1
#
_cell.length_a   1.000
_cell.length_b   1.000
_cell.length_c   1.000
_cell.angle_alpha   90.00
_cell.angle_beta   90.00
_cell.angle_gamma   90.00
#
_symmetry.space_group_name_H-M   'P 1'
#
loop_
_entity.id
_entity.type
_entity.pdbx_description
1 polymer ?
#
loop_
_entity_poly.entity_id
_entity_poly.type
_entity_poly.pdbx_seq_one_letter_code
_entity_poly.pdbx_strand_id
1 'polypeptide(L)'
;MNDDREHTTPTEDDTALELARLRSLVAQTSLSILSCDEKFVINGFNPGLVALLDRHRAVFEARWPGFDPKKLIGKSMDIFHKDPSRQRGVLGDHSRLPYDAHIRLSADVAFDLRAYPLRDEHGQLIGYNTEWRDASNRTRYASELAKVTEALREGRLDVRFDESRMSGDYAEMARDVNSLVDAIAMPVTELTRVVTSLSQGHSVSIGDMNLEGELGELVEGVERLVERSDSLTESVRRVAEGDLTVEVEHAGSDDAIMESFGEMVAGLAQTIREIRRVADWVQGGSSQVASASQSVSDNSTQSAASIEEVSASAERIAQQTRDNATNAGQALDLANEARARAENGDRQMGSMLVAMKEIGEMSKSISKIVKVIDEIA
;
A
#
# COMPACT_ATOMS: atom_id res chain seq x y z
N MET A 1 14.85 62.96 88.87
CA MET A 1 16.14 63.32 88.28
C MET A 1 16.00 62.96 86.81
N ASN A 2 15.70 63.97 85.98
CA ASN A 2 15.52 63.82 84.54
C ASN A 2 16.83 63.33 83.92
N ASP A 3 16.74 62.29 83.11
CA ASP A 3 17.80 61.84 82.22
C ASP A 3 17.49 62.44 80.84
N ASP A 4 18.01 63.65 80.62
CA ASP A 4 17.97 64.34 79.33
C ASP A 4 18.86 63.57 78.34
N ARG A 5 18.25 62.67 77.55
CA ARG A 5 18.89 62.13 76.36
C ARG A 5 18.98 63.25 75.34
N GLU A 6 20.15 63.86 75.22
CA GLU A 6 20.52 64.73 74.12
C GLU A 6 20.30 64.00 72.79
N HIS A 7 19.22 64.37 72.08
CA HIS A 7 19.15 64.20 70.64
C HIS A 7 20.18 65.15 70.03
N THR A 8 21.43 64.68 69.93
CA THR A 8 22.45 65.32 69.10
C THR A 8 21.97 65.23 67.66
N THR A 9 21.70 66.40 67.07
CA THR A 9 21.43 66.53 65.64
C THR A 9 22.64 65.96 64.88
N PRO A 10 22.44 65.18 63.79
CA PRO A 10 23.53 64.65 63.00
C PRO A 10 24.50 65.78 62.61
N THR A 11 25.79 65.56 62.78
CA THR A 11 26.79 66.54 62.31
C THR A 11 26.78 66.56 60.77
N GLU A 12 27.23 67.66 60.14
CA GLU A 12 27.30 67.75 58.67
C GLU A 12 28.11 66.59 58.05
N ASP A 13 29.14 66.11 58.76
CA ASP A 13 29.96 64.95 58.36
C ASP A 13 29.17 63.62 58.43
N ASP A 14 28.26 63.45 59.40
CA ASP A 14 27.41 62.27 59.51
C ASP A 14 26.38 62.22 58.37
N THR A 15 25.77 63.35 58.03
CA THR A 15 24.82 63.46 56.90
C THR A 15 25.53 63.22 55.56
N ALA A 16 26.74 63.74 55.38
CA ALA A 16 27.54 63.51 54.17
C ALA A 16 27.91 62.02 54.00
N LEU A 17 28.26 61.34 55.11
CA LEU A 17 28.59 59.92 55.10
C LEU A 17 27.37 59.05 54.79
N GLU A 18 26.21 59.35 55.36
CA GLU A 18 24.96 58.62 55.10
C GLU A 18 24.51 58.78 53.64
N LEU A 19 24.58 60.00 53.09
CA LEU A 19 24.30 60.25 51.68
C LEU A 19 25.26 59.48 50.76
N ALA A 20 26.55 59.43 51.10
CA ALA A 20 27.53 58.64 50.36
C ALA A 20 27.20 57.13 50.39
N ARG A 21 26.74 56.60 51.54
CA ARG A 21 26.28 55.20 51.66
C ARG A 21 25.07 54.93 50.79
N LEU A 22 24.02 55.77 50.84
CA LEU A 22 22.81 55.60 50.03
C LEU A 22 23.10 55.67 48.53
N ARG A 23 23.95 56.62 48.09
CA ARG A 23 24.41 56.70 46.70
C ARG A 23 25.16 55.43 46.28
N SER A 24 26.02 54.91 47.15
CA SER A 24 26.74 53.66 46.89
C SER A 24 25.80 52.46 46.77
N LEU A 25 24.78 52.35 47.62
CA LEU A 25 23.78 51.29 47.55
C LEU A 25 22.97 51.34 46.25
N VAL A 26 22.49 52.53 45.87
CA VAL A 26 21.76 52.73 44.60
C VAL A 26 22.67 52.52 43.38
N ALA A 27 23.97 52.77 43.50
CA ALA A 27 24.92 52.51 42.42
C ALA A 27 25.23 51.01 42.25
N GLN A 28 25.16 50.22 43.33
CA GLN A 28 25.47 48.79 43.34
C GLN A 28 24.26 47.88 43.11
N THR A 29 23.04 48.41 43.17
CA THR A 29 21.82 47.64 42.86
C THR A 29 21.80 47.20 41.39
N SER A 30 21.17 46.05 41.12
CA SER A 30 20.94 45.53 39.76
C SER A 30 19.78 46.22 39.04
N LEU A 31 18.99 47.04 39.76
CA LEU A 31 17.90 47.80 39.17
C LEU A 31 18.44 48.88 38.24
N SER A 32 17.70 49.20 37.19
CA SER A 32 17.96 50.37 36.35
C SER A 32 17.03 51.49 36.78
N ILE A 33 17.56 52.57 37.36
CA ILE A 33 16.75 53.63 37.96
C ILE A 33 17.04 54.95 37.24
N LEU A 34 15.96 55.66 36.88
CA LEU A 34 15.97 57.05 36.41
C LEU A 34 15.17 57.90 37.39
N SER A 35 15.64 59.10 37.72
CA SER A 35 14.89 60.07 38.52
C SER A 35 14.76 61.41 37.80
N CYS A 36 13.63 62.08 38.02
CA CYS A 36 13.38 63.43 37.59
C CYS A 36 12.77 64.27 38.72
N ASP A 37 12.90 65.59 38.62
CA ASP A 37 12.25 66.53 39.53
C ASP A 37 10.74 66.66 39.25
N GLU A 38 10.05 67.49 40.04
CA GLU A 38 8.61 67.77 39.88
C GLU A 38 8.26 68.39 38.51
N LYS A 39 9.24 68.98 37.81
CA LYS A 39 9.09 69.54 36.46
C LYS A 39 9.44 68.54 35.36
N PHE A 40 9.67 67.27 35.74
CA PHE A 40 10.04 66.17 34.87
C PHE A 40 11.40 66.36 34.17
N VAL A 41 12.31 67.11 34.79
CA VAL A 41 13.70 67.25 34.37
C VAL A 41 14.52 66.14 35.02
N ILE A 42 15.21 65.34 34.21
CA ILE A 42 16.03 64.22 34.68
C ILE A 42 17.17 64.77 35.54
N ASN A 43 17.22 64.34 36.79
CA ASN A 43 18.20 64.81 37.78
C ASN A 43 19.09 63.69 38.32
N GLY A 44 18.82 62.44 37.96
CA GLY A 44 19.63 61.30 38.38
C GLY A 44 19.34 60.03 37.59
N PHE A 45 20.33 59.15 37.57
CA PHE A 45 20.18 57.75 37.17
C PHE A 45 21.33 56.95 37.76
N ASN A 46 21.16 55.63 37.90
CA ASN A 46 22.22 54.76 38.38
C ASN A 46 23.02 54.10 37.24
N PRO A 47 24.20 53.51 37.51
CA PRO A 47 24.99 52.81 36.49
C PRO A 47 24.24 51.66 35.82
N GLY A 48 23.31 51.01 36.54
CA GLY A 48 22.45 49.96 35.99
C GLY A 48 21.65 50.43 34.77
N LEU A 49 21.02 51.62 34.86
CA LEU A 49 20.31 52.19 33.72
C LEU A 49 21.25 52.51 32.55
N VAL A 50 22.44 53.07 32.82
CA VAL A 50 23.41 53.36 31.75
C VAL A 50 23.79 52.08 31.02
N ALA A 51 24.10 51.00 31.75
CA ALA A 51 24.44 49.71 31.17
C ALA A 51 23.29 49.09 30.35
N LEU A 52 22.04 49.22 30.82
CA LEU A 52 20.85 48.77 30.09
C LEU A 52 20.66 49.56 28.79
N LEU A 53 20.78 50.88 28.84
CA LEU A 53 20.64 51.75 27.67
C LEU A 53 21.79 51.52 26.67
N ASP A 54 23.02 51.34 27.15
CA ASP A 54 24.19 51.04 26.31
C ASP A 54 24.06 49.68 25.61
N ARG A 55 23.57 48.65 26.31
CA ARG A 55 23.30 47.32 25.71
C ARG A 55 22.37 47.40 24.52
N HIS A 56 21.39 48.31 24.56
CA HIS A 56 20.38 48.49 23.51
C HIS A 56 20.61 49.76 22.69
N ARG A 57 21.81 50.33 22.73
CA ARG A 57 22.15 51.64 22.14
C ARG A 57 21.71 51.79 20.70
N ALA A 58 21.88 50.75 19.88
CA ALA A 58 21.49 50.78 18.47
C ALA A 58 20.00 51.13 18.26
N VAL A 59 19.09 50.57 19.09
CA VAL A 59 17.65 50.84 19.00
C VAL A 59 17.33 52.24 19.50
N PHE A 60 18.02 52.70 20.55
CA PHE A 60 17.85 54.07 21.05
C PHE A 60 18.38 55.11 20.06
N GLU A 61 19.56 54.91 19.47
CA GLU A 61 20.15 55.81 18.46
C GLU A 61 19.32 55.86 17.18
N ALA A 62 18.74 54.73 16.74
CA ALA A 62 17.83 54.69 15.60
C ALA A 62 16.57 55.54 15.81
N ARG A 63 16.09 55.62 17.06
CA ARG A 63 14.88 56.40 17.41
C ARG A 63 15.20 57.84 17.81
N TRP A 64 16.37 58.07 18.39
CA TRP A 64 16.87 59.36 18.86
C TRP A 64 18.33 59.53 18.41
N PRO A 65 18.58 60.10 17.23
CA PRO A 65 19.94 60.27 16.72
C PRO A 65 20.83 61.08 17.67
N GLY A 66 22.05 60.59 17.91
CA GLY A 66 22.97 61.20 18.88
C GLY A 66 22.64 60.90 20.35
N PHE A 67 21.85 59.85 20.61
CA PHE A 67 21.52 59.41 21.95
C PHE A 67 22.78 59.08 22.78
N ASP A 68 22.91 59.74 23.93
CA ASP A 68 23.98 59.51 24.89
C ASP A 68 23.37 59.45 26.30
N PRO A 69 23.36 58.27 26.95
CA PRO A 69 22.78 58.11 28.28
C PRO A 69 23.47 59.01 29.32
N LYS A 70 24.74 59.35 29.12
CA LYS A 70 25.49 60.22 30.04
C LYS A 70 25.09 61.68 29.94
N LYS A 71 24.41 62.08 28.86
CA LYS A 71 23.94 63.46 28.63
C LYS A 71 22.44 63.64 28.91
N LEU A 72 21.83 62.69 29.63
CA LEU A 72 20.41 62.76 29.98
C LEU A 72 20.12 63.70 31.17
N ILE A 73 21.10 63.92 32.06
CA ILE A 73 20.94 64.86 33.17
C ILE A 73 20.63 66.26 32.65
N GLY A 74 19.61 66.90 33.23
CA GLY A 74 19.14 68.24 32.85
C GLY A 74 18.20 68.27 31.65
N LYS A 75 17.99 67.14 30.95
CA LYS A 75 16.97 67.06 29.89
C LYS A 75 15.61 66.70 30.48
N SER A 76 14.54 67.17 29.86
CA SER A 76 13.19 66.71 30.21
C SER A 76 12.98 65.26 29.75
N MET A 77 12.30 64.44 30.55
CA MET A 77 11.93 63.07 30.17
C MET A 77 10.97 63.03 28.98
N ASP A 78 10.33 64.16 28.63
CA ASP A 78 9.40 64.28 27.51
C ASP A 78 10.01 63.86 26.18
N ILE A 79 11.35 63.93 26.05
CA ILE A 79 12.07 63.49 24.85
C ILE A 79 11.80 62.01 24.51
N PHE A 80 11.42 61.19 25.49
CA PHE A 80 11.15 59.76 25.30
C PHE A 80 9.68 59.44 24.98
N HIS A 81 8.79 60.43 25.03
CA HIS A 81 7.35 60.23 24.96
C HIS A 81 6.75 60.82 23.69
N LYS A 82 5.94 60.02 22.98
CA LYS A 82 5.21 60.49 21.78
C LYS A 82 4.21 61.61 22.11
N ASP A 83 3.59 61.54 23.28
CA ASP A 83 2.64 62.54 23.78
C ASP A 83 3.00 62.91 25.24
N PRO A 84 3.87 63.90 25.45
CA PRO A 84 4.32 64.30 26.78
C PRO A 84 3.19 64.64 27.76
N SER A 85 2.08 65.22 27.29
CA SER A 85 0.96 65.64 28.12
C SER A 85 0.31 64.45 28.83
N ARG A 86 0.22 63.30 28.14
CA ARG A 86 -0.35 62.07 28.70
C ARG A 86 0.46 61.56 29.89
N GLN A 87 1.78 61.44 29.76
CA GLN A 87 2.64 60.92 30.82
C GLN A 87 2.71 61.88 32.01
N ARG A 88 2.76 63.18 31.77
CA ARG A 88 2.67 64.20 32.82
C ARG A 88 1.35 64.09 33.59
N GLY A 89 0.23 63.85 32.89
CA GLY A 89 -1.07 63.62 33.52
C GLY A 89 -1.13 62.34 34.37
N VAL A 90 -0.55 61.23 33.88
CA VAL A 90 -0.49 59.97 34.63
C VAL A 90 0.34 60.12 35.91
N LEU A 91 1.53 60.72 35.81
CA LEU A 91 2.41 60.91 36.96
C LEU A 91 1.92 62.02 37.91
N GLY A 92 1.18 63.00 37.39
CA GLY A 92 0.54 64.05 38.20
C GLY A 92 -0.61 63.52 39.07
N ASP A 93 -1.30 62.46 38.64
CA ASP A 93 -2.32 61.78 39.44
C ASP A 93 -1.67 60.72 40.35
N HIS A 94 -1.26 61.14 41.55
CA HIS A 94 -0.57 60.25 42.50
C HIS A 94 -1.39 59.05 42.97
N SER A 95 -2.72 59.07 42.80
CA SER A 95 -3.57 57.91 43.11
C SER A 95 -3.32 56.72 42.18
N ARG A 96 -2.70 56.97 41.02
CA ARG A 96 -2.32 55.96 40.03
C ARG A 96 -0.90 55.43 40.20
N LEU A 97 -0.19 55.91 41.23
CA LEU A 97 1.18 55.50 41.52
C LEU A 97 1.21 54.42 42.62
N PRO A 98 2.06 53.39 42.52
CA PRO A 98 3.03 53.18 41.43
C PRO A 98 2.38 52.82 40.10
N TYR A 99 2.93 53.33 39.00
CA TYR A 99 2.41 53.10 37.65
C TYR A 99 3.29 52.13 36.89
N ASP A 100 2.72 50.99 36.48
CA ASP A 100 3.38 49.99 35.65
C ASP A 100 3.11 50.25 34.17
N ALA A 101 4.15 50.17 33.35
CA ALA A 101 4.07 50.33 31.90
C ALA A 101 4.94 49.30 31.18
N HIS A 102 4.44 48.77 30.07
CA HIS A 102 5.24 47.97 29.15
C HIS A 102 5.49 48.78 27.88
N ILE A 103 6.76 48.98 27.51
CA ILE A 103 7.13 49.65 26.25
C ILE A 103 7.87 48.69 25.33
N ARG A 104 7.56 48.79 24.05
CA ARG A 104 8.25 48.07 22.98
C ARG A 104 8.90 49.08 22.04
N LEU A 105 10.22 49.01 21.91
CA LEU A 105 10.98 49.93 21.06
C LEU A 105 11.23 49.35 19.66
N SER A 106 11.31 48.02 19.54
CA SER A 106 11.40 47.28 18.27
C SER A 106 10.71 45.92 18.42
N ALA A 107 10.74 45.08 17.38
CA ALA A 107 10.24 43.69 17.49
C ALA A 107 10.92 42.92 18.63
N ASP A 108 12.19 43.25 18.93
CA ASP A 108 13.06 42.44 19.79
C ASP A 108 13.46 43.13 21.09
N VAL A 109 13.17 44.42 21.25
CA VAL A 109 13.57 45.19 22.42
C VAL A 109 12.34 45.77 23.11
N ALA A 110 12.16 45.38 24.37
CA ALA A 110 11.06 45.80 25.21
C ALA A 110 11.52 46.00 26.65
N PHE A 111 10.86 46.92 27.36
CA PHE A 111 11.13 47.23 28.75
C PHE A 111 9.84 47.25 29.55
N ASP A 112 9.88 46.73 30.76
CA ASP A 112 8.89 47.00 31.79
C ASP A 112 9.38 48.19 32.62
N LEU A 113 8.50 49.15 32.88
CA LEU A 113 8.79 50.32 33.68
C LEU A 113 7.84 50.39 34.85
N ARG A 114 8.36 50.80 36.00
CA ARG A 114 7.56 51.06 37.18
C ARG A 114 7.92 52.42 37.77
N ALA A 115 6.96 53.34 37.76
CA ALA A 115 7.16 54.70 38.21
C ALA A 115 6.63 54.92 39.64
N TYR A 116 7.39 55.67 40.44
CA TYR A 116 7.09 55.97 41.85
C TYR A 116 7.22 57.48 42.12
N PRO A 117 6.42 58.05 43.04
CA PRO A 117 6.64 59.40 43.51
C PRO A 117 7.81 59.40 44.50
N LEU A 118 8.72 60.37 44.37
CA LEU A 118 9.74 60.65 45.37
C LEU A 118 9.20 61.72 46.31
N ARG A 119 9.31 61.46 47.61
CA ARG A 119 8.86 62.38 48.67
C ARG A 119 10.00 62.67 49.64
N ASP A 120 10.01 63.88 50.19
CA ASP A 120 10.91 64.23 51.30
C ASP A 120 10.41 63.66 52.64
N GLU A 121 11.14 63.94 53.71
CA GLU A 121 10.82 63.50 55.08
C GLU A 121 9.48 64.05 55.61
N HIS A 122 8.98 65.14 55.02
CA HIS A 122 7.68 65.75 55.36
C HIS A 122 6.54 65.25 54.46
N GLY A 123 6.83 64.31 53.54
CA GLY A 123 5.86 63.76 52.59
C GLY A 123 5.59 64.65 51.38
N GLN A 124 6.30 65.76 51.21
CA GLN A 124 6.17 66.64 50.04
C GLN A 124 6.77 65.97 48.82
N LEU A 125 6.12 66.11 47.66
CA LEU A 125 6.64 65.57 46.41
C LEU A 125 7.92 66.32 46.03
N ILE A 126 8.98 65.59 45.74
CA ILE A 126 10.26 66.15 45.25
C ILE A 126 10.61 65.66 43.85
N GLY A 127 9.82 64.76 43.29
CA GLY A 127 9.97 64.27 41.92
C GLY A 127 9.44 62.88 41.72
N TYR A 128 9.99 62.18 40.74
CA TYR A 128 9.59 60.83 40.37
C TYR A 128 10.82 59.97 40.12
N ASN A 129 10.71 58.68 40.46
CA ASN A 129 11.65 57.67 39.99
C ASN A 129 10.94 56.74 39.01
N THR A 130 11.72 56.11 38.14
CA THR A 130 11.26 55.00 37.32
C THR A 130 12.29 53.89 37.33
N GLU A 131 11.86 52.71 37.74
CA GLU A 131 12.60 51.47 37.57
C GLU A 131 12.38 50.94 36.16
N TRP A 132 13.45 50.53 35.48
CA TRP A 132 13.45 49.92 34.16
C TRP A 132 13.92 48.47 34.29
N ARG A 133 13.19 47.56 33.65
CA ARG A 133 13.55 46.15 33.55
C ARG A 133 13.55 45.74 32.09
N ASP A 134 14.64 45.12 31.66
CA ASP A 134 14.74 44.55 30.31
C ASP A 134 13.77 43.36 30.17
N ALA A 135 12.78 43.51 29.29
CA ALA A 135 11.75 42.53 28.97
C ALA A 135 11.94 41.97 27.54
N SER A 136 13.11 42.17 26.95
CA SER A 136 13.42 41.80 25.57
C SER A 136 13.41 40.28 25.36
N ASN A 137 14.07 39.51 26.24
CA ASN A 137 14.04 38.04 26.18
C ASN A 137 12.61 37.49 26.27
N ARG A 138 11.78 38.02 27.18
CA ARG A 138 10.38 37.60 27.31
C ARG A 138 9.58 37.85 26.03
N THR A 139 9.80 39.01 25.40
CA THR A 139 9.11 39.39 24.17
C THR A 139 9.54 38.53 22.98
N ARG A 140 10.85 38.32 22.81
CA ARG A 140 11.38 37.45 21.76
C ARG A 140 10.90 36.01 21.94
N TYR A 141 10.97 35.50 23.16
CA TYR A 141 10.50 34.14 23.47
C TYR A 141 9.03 33.96 23.11
N ALA A 142 8.14 34.88 23.52
CA ALA A 142 6.73 34.81 23.18
C ALA A 142 6.48 34.85 21.66
N SER A 143 7.25 35.65 20.92
CA SER A 143 7.14 35.72 19.46
C SER A 143 7.62 34.44 18.78
N GLU A 144 8.75 33.88 19.19
CA GLU A 144 9.30 32.64 18.61
C GLU A 144 8.42 31.44 18.96
N LEU A 145 7.90 31.38 20.19
CA LEU A 145 6.94 30.35 20.58
C LEU A 145 5.70 30.38 19.69
N ALA A 146 5.11 31.56 19.45
CA ALA A 146 3.96 31.70 18.57
C ALA A 146 4.24 31.20 17.13
N LYS A 147 5.46 31.45 16.61
CA LYS A 147 5.86 30.96 15.27
C LYS A 147 5.95 29.43 15.24
N VAL A 148 6.63 28.83 16.21
CA VAL A 148 6.79 27.36 16.28
C VAL A 148 5.42 26.70 16.48
N THR A 149 4.59 27.22 17.38
CA THR A 149 3.24 26.69 17.61
C THR A 149 2.38 26.76 16.35
N GLU A 150 2.43 27.84 15.59
CA GLU A 150 1.68 27.94 14.34
C GLU A 150 2.17 26.94 13.29
N ALA A 151 3.49 26.76 13.16
CA ALA A 151 4.06 25.76 12.28
C ALA A 151 3.62 24.33 12.65
N LEU A 152 3.66 23.97 13.94
CA LEU A 152 3.17 22.69 14.43
C LEU A 152 1.68 22.49 14.14
N ARG A 153 0.86 23.54 14.30
CA ARG A 153 -0.58 23.51 13.99
C ARG A 153 -0.86 23.23 12.51
N GLU A 154 0.02 23.69 11.64
CA GLU A 154 -0.02 23.43 10.19
C GLU A 154 0.66 22.10 9.79
N GLY A 155 1.13 21.32 10.77
CA GLY A 155 1.84 20.05 10.53
C GLY A 155 3.29 20.21 10.05
N ARG A 156 3.86 21.42 10.12
CA ARG A 156 5.25 21.68 9.78
C ARG A 156 6.16 21.44 10.98
N LEU A 157 6.90 20.34 10.93
CA LEU A 157 7.78 19.88 12.01
C LEU A 157 9.26 20.24 11.76
N ASP A 158 9.55 21.09 10.78
CA ASP A 158 10.90 21.55 10.38
C ASP A 158 11.25 22.94 10.96
N VAL A 159 10.27 23.67 11.47
CA VAL A 159 10.49 24.97 12.12
C VAL A 159 11.06 24.79 13.52
N ARG A 160 12.08 25.57 13.87
CA ARG A 160 12.76 25.53 15.16
C ARG A 160 12.77 26.91 15.82
N PHE A 161 12.86 26.90 17.15
CA PHE A 161 13.07 28.06 17.98
C PHE A 161 14.51 28.58 17.78
N ASP A 162 14.67 29.88 17.51
CA ASP A 162 15.98 30.49 17.37
C ASP A 162 16.62 30.77 18.74
N GLU A 163 17.43 29.82 19.21
CA GLU A 163 18.16 29.91 20.48
C GLU A 163 19.15 31.08 20.50
N SER A 164 19.76 31.43 19.36
CA SER A 164 20.83 32.44 19.29
C SER A 164 20.35 33.84 19.70
N ARG A 165 19.03 34.05 19.70
CA ARG A 165 18.37 35.31 20.06
C ARG A 165 17.94 35.35 21.53
N MET A 166 18.24 34.32 22.31
CA MET A 166 17.89 34.21 23.73
C MET A 166 19.14 34.18 24.60
N SER A 167 18.98 34.45 25.89
CA SER A 167 20.07 34.37 26.86
C SER A 167 19.57 33.95 28.24
N GLY A 168 20.43 33.29 29.01
CA GLY A 168 20.08 32.76 30.33
C GLY A 168 18.98 31.70 30.21
N ASP A 169 18.07 31.67 31.19
CA ASP A 169 16.99 30.68 31.29
C ASP A 169 16.13 30.60 30.02
N TYR A 170 15.95 31.70 29.28
CA TYR A 170 15.19 31.70 28.03
C TYR A 170 15.88 30.92 26.89
N ALA A 171 17.21 30.83 26.90
CA ALA A 171 17.94 30.01 25.93
C ALA A 171 17.81 28.52 26.26
N GLU A 172 17.79 28.17 27.55
CA GLU A 172 17.49 26.81 28.00
C GLU A 172 16.06 26.40 27.62
N MET A 173 15.07 27.25 27.91
CA MET A 173 13.68 27.01 27.49
C MET A 173 13.54 26.87 25.96
N ALA A 174 14.31 27.63 25.17
CA ALA A 174 14.32 27.49 23.71
C ALA A 174 14.85 26.11 23.26
N ARG A 175 15.92 25.60 23.90
CA ARG A 175 16.44 24.25 23.66
C ARG A 175 15.44 23.17 24.05
N ASP A 176 14.73 23.36 25.16
CA ASP A 176 13.70 22.42 25.59
C ASP A 176 12.57 22.36 24.56
N VAL A 177 12.09 23.51 24.06
CA VAL A 177 11.08 23.54 22.99
C VAL A 177 11.59 22.83 21.73
N ASN A 178 12.82 23.07 21.30
CA ASN A 178 13.40 22.36 20.14
C ASN A 178 13.48 20.85 20.36
N SER A 179 13.86 20.41 21.55
CA SER A 179 13.93 18.99 21.91
C SER A 179 12.55 18.34 21.86
N LEU A 180 11.50 19.04 22.30
CA LEU A 180 10.12 18.58 22.16
C LEU A 180 9.69 18.48 20.69
N VAL A 181 10.06 19.46 19.86
CA VAL A 181 9.79 19.38 18.42
C VAL A 181 10.50 18.18 17.80
N ASP A 182 11.77 17.94 18.13
CA ASP A 182 12.53 16.81 17.60
C ASP A 182 11.95 15.45 18.03
N ALA A 183 11.49 15.33 19.28
CA ALA A 183 10.84 14.12 19.79
C ALA A 183 9.58 13.72 19.00
N ILE A 184 8.88 14.69 18.40
CA ILE A 184 7.71 14.46 17.56
C ILE A 184 8.09 14.38 16.07
N ALA A 185 9.01 15.23 15.62
CA ALA A 185 9.40 15.35 14.22
C ALA A 185 10.10 14.09 13.70
N MET A 186 11.00 13.51 14.49
CA MET A 186 11.77 12.35 14.07
C MET A 186 10.87 11.14 13.78
N PRO A 187 9.98 10.69 14.70
CA PRO A 187 9.09 9.57 14.42
C PRO A 187 8.14 9.84 13.26
N VAL A 188 7.49 11.01 13.22
CA VAL A 188 6.52 11.34 12.16
C VAL A 188 7.17 11.37 10.78
N THR A 189 8.39 11.91 10.68
CA THR A 189 9.14 11.96 9.41
C THR A 189 9.50 10.55 8.95
N GLU A 190 9.96 9.70 9.86
CA GLU A 190 10.35 8.32 9.55
C GLU A 190 9.14 7.47 9.14
N LEU A 191 8.02 7.60 9.85
CA LEU A 191 6.77 6.92 9.47
C LEU A 191 6.26 7.40 8.11
N THR A 192 6.36 8.70 7.83
CA THR A 192 6.01 9.24 6.51
C THR A 192 6.88 8.64 5.41
N ARG A 193 8.20 8.49 5.64
CA ARG A 193 9.12 7.84 4.70
C ARG A 193 8.72 6.39 4.42
N VAL A 194 8.41 5.64 5.47
CA VAL A 194 8.04 4.21 5.38
C VAL A 194 6.71 4.04 4.64
N VAL A 195 5.67 4.77 5.04
CA VAL A 195 4.34 4.72 4.40
C VAL A 195 4.41 5.15 2.93
N THR A 196 5.20 6.18 2.62
CA THR A 196 5.40 6.62 1.22
C THR A 196 6.07 5.53 0.40
N SER A 197 7.08 4.86 0.94
CA SER A 197 7.77 3.75 0.26
C SER A 197 6.83 2.56 0.04
N LEU A 198 6.06 2.17 1.07
CA LEU A 198 5.05 1.11 0.98
C LEU A 198 4.01 1.41 -0.10
N SER A 199 3.53 2.66 -0.19
CA SER A 199 2.57 3.06 -1.22
C SER A 199 3.11 2.94 -2.66
N GLN A 200 4.44 2.92 -2.82
CA GLN A 200 5.10 2.70 -4.11
C GLN A 200 5.42 1.22 -4.36
N GLY A 201 5.01 0.33 -3.45
CA GLY A 201 5.30 -1.10 -3.49
C GLY A 201 6.71 -1.46 -3.02
N HIS A 202 7.43 -0.55 -2.39
CA HIS A 202 8.74 -0.82 -1.81
C HIS A 202 8.60 -1.07 -0.31
N SER A 203 9.14 -2.19 0.15
CA SER A 203 9.29 -2.45 1.59
C SER A 203 10.56 -1.82 2.12
N VAL A 204 10.43 -1.14 3.26
CA VAL A 204 11.53 -0.54 4.00
C VAL A 204 11.26 -0.74 5.47
N SER A 205 12.28 -1.09 6.23
CA SER A 205 12.17 -1.16 7.68
C SER A 205 12.05 0.24 8.27
N ILE A 206 11.36 0.30 9.40
CA ILE A 206 11.45 1.45 10.29
C ILE A 206 12.84 1.39 10.96
N GLY A 207 13.51 2.53 11.11
CA GLY A 207 14.73 2.61 11.92
C GLY A 207 14.47 2.24 13.39
N ASP A 208 15.54 1.95 14.14
CA ASP A 208 15.44 1.65 15.58
C ASP A 208 14.90 2.89 16.34
N MET A 209 13.64 2.80 16.77
CA MET A 209 12.93 3.85 17.49
C MET A 209 12.30 3.27 18.75
N ASN A 210 12.94 3.49 19.89
CA ASN A 210 12.42 3.10 21.19
C ASN A 210 11.46 4.17 21.73
N LEU A 211 10.20 4.10 21.31
CA LEU A 211 9.14 5.03 21.71
C LEU A 211 8.07 4.29 22.52
N GLU A 212 7.58 4.95 23.56
CA GLU A 212 6.44 4.50 24.35
C GLU A 212 5.21 5.38 24.05
N GLY A 213 4.03 4.94 24.50
CA GLY A 213 2.78 5.68 24.32
C GLY A 213 2.27 5.68 22.88
N GLU A 214 1.49 6.70 22.52
CA GLU A 214 0.75 6.74 21.25
C GLU A 214 1.66 6.75 20.01
N LEU A 215 2.84 7.36 20.10
CA LEU A 215 3.83 7.32 19.02
C LEU A 215 4.46 5.92 18.88
N GLY A 216 4.66 5.21 20.00
CA GLY A 216 5.11 3.81 19.98
C GLY A 216 4.06 2.91 19.34
N GLU A 217 2.79 3.03 19.74
CA GLU A 217 1.67 2.28 19.13
C GLU A 217 1.56 2.54 17.62
N LEU A 218 1.82 3.78 17.18
CA LEU A 218 1.84 4.13 15.77
C LEU A 218 3.02 3.49 15.02
N VAL A 219 4.22 3.47 15.62
CA VAL A 219 5.39 2.77 15.07
C VAL A 219 5.07 1.28 14.90
N GLU A 220 4.63 0.60 15.96
CA GLU A 220 4.28 -0.83 15.89
C GLU A 220 3.16 -1.10 14.87
N GLY A 221 2.19 -0.17 14.75
CA GLY A 221 1.12 -0.26 13.76
C GLY A 221 1.65 -0.22 12.33
N VAL A 222 2.62 0.64 12.04
CA VAL A 222 3.27 0.71 10.73
C VAL A 222 4.18 -0.49 10.51
N GLU A 223 4.88 -1.01 11.53
CA GLU A 223 5.68 -2.25 11.41
C GLU A 223 4.80 -3.43 11.01
N ARG A 224 3.68 -3.65 11.70
CA ARG A 224 2.71 -4.69 11.32
C ARG A 224 2.17 -4.51 9.89
N LEU A 225 2.03 -3.26 9.44
CA LEU A 225 1.62 -2.97 8.05
C LEU A 225 2.72 -3.37 7.04
N VAL A 226 3.98 -3.06 7.35
CA VAL A 226 5.14 -3.48 6.53
C VAL A 226 5.19 -5.00 6.43
N GLU A 227 5.15 -5.70 7.57
CA GLU A 227 5.18 -7.17 7.64
C GLU A 227 4.06 -7.82 6.83
N ARG A 228 2.83 -7.29 6.95
CA ARG A 228 1.68 -7.78 6.20
C ARG A 228 1.81 -7.54 4.69
N SER A 229 2.33 -6.38 4.29
CA SER A 229 2.60 -6.07 2.88
C SER A 229 3.64 -7.02 2.29
N ASP A 230 4.68 -7.35 3.05
CA ASP A 230 5.73 -8.28 2.61
C ASP A 230 5.20 -9.71 2.51
N SER A 231 4.44 -10.17 3.51
CA SER A 231 3.80 -11.48 3.49
C SER A 231 2.83 -11.64 2.31
N LEU A 232 2.03 -10.61 2.01
CA LEU A 232 1.15 -10.60 0.85
C LEU A 232 1.96 -10.65 -0.46
N THR A 233 3.01 -9.86 -0.58
CA THR A 233 3.87 -9.84 -1.78
C THR A 233 4.50 -11.20 -2.04
N GLU A 234 5.00 -11.87 -1.00
CA GLU A 234 5.56 -13.21 -1.09
C GLU A 234 4.49 -14.25 -1.45
N SER A 235 3.31 -14.16 -0.86
CA SER A 235 2.18 -15.05 -1.17
C SER A 235 1.73 -14.91 -2.64
N VAL A 236 1.62 -13.67 -3.13
CA VAL A 236 1.33 -13.37 -4.54
C VAL A 236 2.41 -13.94 -5.46
N ARG A 237 3.70 -13.81 -5.10
CA ARG A 237 4.82 -14.37 -5.87
C ARG A 237 4.73 -15.89 -5.97
N ARG A 238 4.47 -16.59 -4.87
CA ARG A 238 4.30 -18.05 -4.85
C ARG A 238 3.12 -18.50 -5.71
N VAL A 239 1.99 -17.82 -5.61
CA VAL A 239 0.81 -18.10 -6.47
C VAL A 239 1.14 -17.88 -7.95
N ALA A 240 1.88 -16.82 -8.28
CA ALA A 240 2.33 -16.55 -9.65
C ALA A 240 3.29 -17.62 -10.18
N GLU A 241 4.08 -18.25 -9.30
CA GLU A 241 4.94 -19.40 -9.61
C GLU A 241 4.17 -20.73 -9.71
N GLY A 242 2.85 -20.70 -9.50
CA GLY A 242 1.96 -21.85 -9.59
C GLY A 242 1.81 -22.65 -8.30
N ASP A 243 2.38 -22.17 -7.20
CA ASP A 243 2.14 -22.73 -5.88
C ASP A 243 0.80 -22.23 -5.33
N LEU A 244 -0.24 -23.06 -5.50
CA LEU A 244 -1.58 -22.81 -4.97
C LEU A 244 -1.83 -23.49 -3.61
N THR A 245 -0.76 -23.88 -2.92
CA THR A 245 -0.81 -24.44 -1.54
C THR A 245 -0.50 -23.39 -0.47
N VAL A 246 -0.38 -22.12 -0.88
CA VAL A 246 -0.18 -20.98 0.00
C VAL A 246 -1.36 -20.87 0.97
N GLU A 247 -1.06 -20.87 2.28
CA GLU A 247 -2.02 -20.53 3.32
C GLU A 247 -2.08 -19.00 3.44
N VAL A 248 -3.29 -18.46 3.31
CA VAL A 248 -3.54 -17.03 3.41
C VAL A 248 -4.00 -16.73 4.83
N GLU A 249 -3.12 -16.13 5.63
CA GLU A 249 -3.44 -15.73 6.99
C GLU A 249 -4.21 -14.40 7.02
N HIS A 250 -5.22 -14.31 7.88
CA HIS A 250 -6.03 -13.10 8.05
C HIS A 250 -5.67 -12.41 9.35
N ALA A 251 -5.46 -11.09 9.32
CA ALA A 251 -5.16 -10.31 10.53
C ALA A 251 -6.39 -10.13 11.46
N GLY A 252 -7.59 -10.48 10.99
CA GLY A 252 -8.85 -10.37 11.73
C GLY A 252 -10.07 -10.55 10.82
N SER A 253 -11.27 -10.37 11.38
CA SER A 253 -12.54 -10.50 10.62
C SER A 253 -12.71 -9.47 9.51
N ASP A 254 -12.01 -8.34 9.59
CA ASP A 254 -12.17 -7.21 8.68
C ASP A 254 -11.04 -7.10 7.64
N ASP A 255 -10.19 -8.14 7.51
CA ASP A 255 -9.10 -8.18 6.55
C ASP A 255 -9.59 -8.55 5.13
N ALA A 256 -10.40 -7.68 4.55
CA ALA A 256 -11.07 -7.89 3.27
C ALA A 256 -10.11 -8.16 2.10
N ILE A 257 -8.88 -7.62 2.17
CA ILE A 257 -7.85 -7.85 1.14
C ILE A 257 -7.38 -9.29 1.20
N MET A 258 -7.01 -9.79 2.40
CA MET A 258 -6.56 -11.17 2.56
C MET A 258 -7.69 -12.16 2.31
N GLU A 259 -8.94 -11.81 2.66
CA GLU A 259 -10.11 -12.63 2.33
C GLU A 259 -10.33 -12.76 0.83
N SER A 260 -10.38 -11.65 0.10
CA SER A 260 -10.52 -11.67 -1.36
C SER A 260 -9.36 -12.41 -2.03
N PHE A 261 -8.14 -12.24 -1.50
CA PHE A 261 -6.96 -12.96 -2.00
C PHE A 261 -7.06 -14.47 -1.75
N GLY A 262 -7.50 -14.89 -0.56
CA GLY A 262 -7.75 -16.29 -0.21
C GLY A 262 -8.80 -16.93 -1.11
N GLU A 263 -9.93 -16.25 -1.35
CA GLU A 263 -10.96 -16.71 -2.29
C GLU A 263 -10.41 -16.87 -3.71
N MET A 264 -9.58 -15.93 -4.17
CA MET A 264 -8.93 -16.01 -5.48
C MET A 264 -8.02 -17.25 -5.57
N VAL A 265 -7.17 -17.50 -4.57
CA VAL A 265 -6.28 -18.66 -4.53
C VAL A 265 -7.09 -19.97 -4.51
N ALA A 266 -8.15 -20.03 -3.70
CA ALA A 266 -9.05 -21.19 -3.64
C ALA A 266 -9.74 -21.47 -4.98
N GLY A 267 -10.23 -20.42 -5.65
CA GLY A 267 -10.83 -20.49 -6.99
C GLY A 267 -9.85 -21.01 -8.03
N LEU A 268 -8.63 -20.45 -8.09
CA LEU A 268 -7.56 -20.93 -8.96
C LEU A 268 -7.22 -22.41 -8.70
N ALA A 269 -7.10 -22.80 -7.42
CA ALA A 269 -6.82 -24.18 -7.04
C ALA A 269 -7.95 -25.14 -7.46
N GLN A 270 -9.21 -24.68 -7.43
CA GLN A 270 -10.34 -25.46 -7.94
C GLN A 270 -10.27 -25.61 -9.46
N THR A 271 -10.03 -24.53 -10.21
CA THR A 271 -9.91 -24.59 -11.67
C THR A 271 -8.81 -25.55 -12.11
N ILE A 272 -7.63 -25.52 -11.46
CA ILE A 272 -6.54 -26.46 -11.77
C ILE A 272 -6.93 -27.91 -11.45
N ARG A 273 -7.65 -28.17 -10.35
CA ARG A 273 -8.18 -29.50 -10.03
C ARG A 273 -9.16 -30.00 -11.09
N GLU A 274 -10.03 -29.13 -11.61
CA GLU A 274 -10.97 -29.47 -12.69
C GLU A 274 -10.26 -29.78 -14.00
N ILE A 275 -9.26 -28.97 -14.39
CA ILE A 275 -8.44 -29.20 -15.59
C ILE A 275 -7.73 -30.56 -15.50
N ARG A 276 -7.12 -30.88 -14.35
CA ARG A 276 -6.46 -32.18 -14.14
C ARG A 276 -7.44 -33.34 -14.29
N ARG A 277 -8.65 -33.23 -13.70
CA ARG A 277 -9.69 -34.25 -13.84
C ARG A 277 -10.10 -34.47 -15.30
N VAL A 278 -10.25 -33.40 -16.07
CA VAL A 278 -10.57 -33.49 -17.52
C VAL A 278 -9.42 -34.12 -18.29
N ALA A 279 -8.18 -33.77 -17.98
CA ALA A 279 -7.00 -34.38 -18.61
C ALA A 279 -6.94 -35.90 -18.36
N ASP A 280 -7.20 -36.35 -17.13
CA ASP A 280 -7.26 -37.78 -16.80
C ASP A 280 -8.38 -38.50 -17.57
N TRP A 281 -9.55 -37.86 -17.70
CA TRP A 281 -10.67 -38.40 -18.47
C TRP A 281 -10.34 -38.52 -19.97
N VAL A 282 -9.71 -37.49 -20.54
CA VAL A 282 -9.25 -37.50 -21.95
C VAL A 282 -8.19 -38.57 -22.17
N GLN A 283 -7.26 -38.76 -21.25
CA GLN A 283 -6.26 -39.83 -21.33
C GLN A 283 -6.92 -41.22 -21.28
N GLY A 284 -7.88 -41.42 -20.38
CA GLY A 284 -8.66 -42.66 -20.31
C GLY A 284 -9.45 -42.94 -21.60
N GLY A 285 -10.17 -41.94 -22.11
CA GLY A 285 -10.92 -42.03 -23.36
C GLY A 285 -10.02 -42.31 -24.57
N SER A 286 -8.85 -41.67 -24.64
CA SER A 286 -7.86 -41.91 -25.70
C SER A 286 -7.35 -43.35 -25.68
N SER A 287 -7.08 -43.90 -24.49
CA SER A 287 -6.69 -45.31 -24.36
C SER A 287 -7.79 -46.27 -24.80
N GLN A 288 -9.06 -45.96 -24.52
CA GLN A 288 -10.20 -46.78 -24.94
C GLN A 288 -10.40 -46.75 -26.46
N VAL A 289 -10.28 -45.57 -27.08
CA VAL A 289 -10.34 -45.41 -28.53
C VAL A 289 -9.20 -46.18 -29.21
N ALA A 290 -7.98 -46.13 -28.67
CA ALA A 290 -6.86 -46.90 -29.19
C ALA A 290 -7.13 -48.41 -29.16
N SER A 291 -7.65 -48.94 -28.05
CA SER A 291 -8.01 -50.36 -27.91
C SER A 291 -9.14 -50.78 -28.86
N ALA A 292 -10.17 -49.94 -29.00
CA ALA A 292 -11.26 -50.18 -29.94
C ALA A 292 -10.76 -50.17 -31.40
N SER A 293 -9.86 -49.24 -31.74
CA SER A 293 -9.26 -49.16 -33.07
C SER A 293 -8.43 -50.40 -33.39
N GLN A 294 -7.66 -50.92 -32.41
CA GLN A 294 -6.92 -52.17 -32.59
C GLN A 294 -7.87 -53.36 -32.84
N SER A 295 -8.93 -53.48 -32.05
CA SER A 295 -9.92 -54.55 -32.24
C SER A 295 -10.62 -54.48 -33.60
N VAL A 296 -10.94 -53.27 -34.07
CA VAL A 296 -11.50 -53.05 -35.41
C VAL A 296 -10.49 -53.44 -36.50
N SER A 297 -9.21 -53.11 -36.33
CA SER A 297 -8.15 -53.51 -37.25
C SER A 297 -8.03 -55.03 -37.36
N ASP A 298 -8.03 -55.72 -36.21
CA ASP A 298 -7.93 -57.18 -36.16
C ASP A 298 -9.15 -57.85 -36.82
N ASN A 299 -10.37 -57.38 -36.51
CA ASN A 299 -11.60 -57.86 -37.15
C ASN A 299 -11.65 -57.57 -38.66
N SER A 300 -11.12 -56.43 -39.09
CA SER A 300 -11.05 -56.08 -40.51
C SER A 300 -10.10 -57.03 -41.26
N THR A 301 -8.98 -57.38 -40.64
CA THR A 301 -8.01 -58.36 -41.17
C THR A 301 -8.64 -59.75 -41.26
N GLN A 302 -9.37 -60.18 -40.23
CA GLN A 302 -10.09 -61.45 -40.24
C GLN A 302 -11.19 -61.49 -41.32
N SER A 303 -11.93 -60.39 -41.48
CA SER A 303 -12.97 -60.29 -42.51
C SER A 303 -12.39 -60.33 -43.92
N ALA A 304 -11.24 -59.69 -44.15
CA ALA A 304 -10.54 -59.78 -45.43
C ALA A 304 -10.18 -61.24 -45.77
N ALA A 305 -9.65 -62.00 -44.81
CA ALA A 305 -9.35 -63.43 -45.00
C ALA A 305 -10.61 -64.25 -45.31
N SER A 306 -11.71 -64.02 -44.59
CA SER A 306 -13.00 -64.69 -44.87
C SER A 306 -13.52 -64.36 -46.28
N ILE A 307 -13.35 -63.11 -46.75
CA ILE A 307 -13.73 -62.71 -48.12
C ILE A 307 -12.86 -63.42 -49.17
N GLU A 308 -11.57 -63.60 -48.91
CA GLU A 308 -10.69 -64.39 -49.79
C GLU A 308 -11.17 -65.84 -49.89
N GLU A 309 -11.53 -66.46 -48.77
CA GLU A 309 -12.03 -67.85 -48.75
C GLU A 309 -13.38 -68.00 -49.47
N VAL A 310 -14.29 -67.05 -49.27
CA VAL A 310 -15.59 -67.03 -49.98
C VAL A 310 -15.36 -66.85 -51.48
N SER A 311 -14.43 -65.98 -51.89
CA SER A 311 -14.10 -65.76 -53.30
C SER A 311 -13.53 -67.03 -53.94
N ALA A 312 -12.60 -67.71 -53.27
CA ALA A 312 -12.06 -68.99 -53.72
C ALA A 312 -13.13 -70.09 -53.80
N SER A 313 -14.08 -70.10 -52.86
CA SER A 313 -15.23 -71.02 -52.88
C SER A 313 -16.18 -70.73 -54.03
N ALA A 314 -16.45 -69.44 -54.30
CA ALA A 314 -17.27 -69.01 -55.42
C ALA A 314 -16.62 -69.40 -56.77
N GLU A 315 -15.30 -69.28 -56.91
CA GLU A 315 -14.57 -69.76 -58.09
C GLU A 315 -14.68 -71.27 -58.28
N ARG A 316 -14.51 -72.06 -57.22
CA ARG A 316 -14.71 -73.52 -57.28
C ARG A 316 -16.13 -73.90 -57.66
N ILE A 317 -17.14 -73.23 -57.10
CA ILE A 317 -18.54 -73.45 -57.46
C ILE A 317 -18.77 -73.12 -58.94
N ALA A 318 -18.28 -71.96 -59.41
CA ALA A 318 -18.42 -71.56 -60.80
C ALA A 318 -17.77 -72.58 -61.75
N GLN A 319 -16.60 -73.12 -61.40
CA GLN A 319 -15.95 -74.19 -62.15
C GLN A 319 -16.80 -75.46 -62.17
N GLN A 320 -17.27 -75.92 -61.01
CA GLN A 320 -18.13 -77.11 -60.91
C GLN A 320 -19.44 -76.94 -61.71
N THR A 321 -20.02 -75.74 -61.73
CA THR A 321 -21.21 -75.44 -62.55
C THR A 321 -20.90 -75.59 -64.04
N ARG A 322 -19.72 -75.15 -64.53
CA ARG A 322 -19.29 -75.37 -65.92
C ARG A 322 -19.09 -76.85 -66.23
N ASP A 323 -18.49 -77.59 -65.31
CA ASP A 323 -18.26 -79.03 -65.48
C ASP A 323 -19.59 -79.79 -65.49
N ASN A 324 -20.53 -79.46 -64.61
CA ASN A 324 -21.87 -80.02 -64.59
C ASN A 324 -22.63 -79.70 -65.88
N ALA A 325 -22.53 -78.48 -66.42
CA ALA A 325 -23.14 -78.11 -67.70
C ALA A 325 -22.54 -78.92 -68.86
N THR A 326 -21.23 -79.15 -68.85
CA THR A 326 -20.53 -79.99 -69.83
C THR A 326 -20.99 -81.45 -69.75
N ASN A 327 -21.05 -82.01 -68.55
CA ASN A 327 -21.52 -83.38 -68.30
C ASN A 327 -22.99 -83.56 -68.71
N ALA A 328 -23.84 -82.58 -68.42
CA ALA A 328 -25.24 -82.58 -68.87
C ALA A 328 -25.35 -82.57 -70.40
N GLY A 329 -24.48 -81.80 -71.07
CA GLY A 329 -24.34 -81.81 -72.54
C GLY A 329 -23.94 -83.19 -73.07
N GLN A 330 -22.90 -83.81 -72.49
CA GLN A 330 -22.46 -85.16 -72.88
C GLN A 330 -23.55 -86.21 -72.63
N ALA A 331 -24.28 -86.13 -71.51
CA ALA A 331 -25.38 -87.03 -71.22
C ALA A 331 -26.53 -86.89 -72.23
N LEU A 332 -26.82 -85.66 -72.68
CA LEU A 332 -27.79 -85.40 -73.74
C LEU A 332 -27.33 -86.01 -75.07
N ASP A 333 -26.05 -85.90 -75.41
CA ASP A 333 -25.47 -86.52 -76.61
C ASP A 333 -25.59 -88.05 -76.57
N LEU A 334 -25.22 -88.69 -75.45
CA LEU A 334 -25.39 -90.13 -75.25
C LEU A 334 -26.86 -90.55 -75.33
N ALA A 335 -27.77 -89.78 -74.72
CA ALA A 335 -29.20 -90.06 -74.78
C ALA A 335 -29.73 -89.98 -76.22
N ASN A 336 -29.28 -89.00 -77.01
CA ASN A 336 -29.61 -88.89 -78.43
C ASN A 336 -29.04 -90.06 -79.25
N GLU A 337 -27.82 -90.51 -78.96
CA GLU A 337 -27.22 -91.68 -79.63
C GLU A 337 -27.97 -92.97 -79.28
N ALA A 338 -28.30 -93.18 -78.00
CA ALA A 338 -29.10 -94.32 -77.55
C ALA A 338 -30.49 -94.33 -78.19
N ARG A 339 -31.15 -93.16 -78.29
CA ARG A 339 -32.41 -93.01 -79.03
C ARG A 339 -32.25 -93.41 -80.50
N ALA A 340 -31.22 -92.91 -81.18
CA ALA A 340 -30.97 -93.25 -82.59
C ALA A 340 -30.70 -94.76 -82.78
N ARG A 341 -29.97 -95.40 -81.86
CA ARG A 341 -29.75 -96.86 -81.88
C ARG A 341 -31.05 -97.63 -81.64
N ALA A 342 -31.88 -97.19 -80.68
CA ALA A 342 -33.19 -97.79 -80.41
C ALA A 342 -34.13 -97.68 -81.62
N GLU A 343 -34.19 -96.52 -82.29
CA GLU A 343 -34.94 -96.32 -83.54
C GLU A 343 -34.45 -97.24 -84.68
N ASN A 344 -33.13 -97.48 -84.75
CA ASN A 344 -32.57 -98.43 -85.72
C ASN A 344 -32.92 -99.89 -85.38
N GLY A 345 -32.88 -100.25 -84.09
CA GLY A 345 -33.32 -101.55 -83.59
C GLY A 345 -34.80 -101.80 -83.84
N ASP A 346 -35.66 -100.79 -83.64
CA ASP A 346 -37.09 -100.84 -83.94
C ASP A 346 -37.33 -101.10 -85.44
N ARG A 347 -36.59 -100.42 -86.33
CA ARG A 347 -36.61 -100.71 -87.78
C ARG A 347 -36.22 -102.16 -88.11
N GLN A 348 -35.18 -102.69 -87.45
CA GLN A 348 -34.78 -104.09 -87.64
C GLN A 348 -35.85 -105.07 -87.12
N MET A 349 -36.45 -104.81 -85.96
CA MET A 349 -37.55 -105.60 -85.42
C MET A 349 -38.79 -105.56 -86.32
N GLY A 350 -39.11 -104.39 -86.88
CA GLY A 350 -40.16 -104.25 -87.90
C GLY A 350 -39.88 -105.12 -89.13
N SER A 351 -38.62 -105.13 -89.61
CA SER A 351 -38.20 -106.00 -90.72
C SER A 351 -38.31 -107.50 -90.35
N MET A 352 -37.96 -107.86 -89.12
CA MET A 352 -38.08 -109.22 -88.59
C MET A 352 -39.54 -109.66 -88.50
N LEU A 353 -40.46 -108.78 -88.08
CA LEU A 353 -41.90 -109.06 -88.05
C LEU A 353 -42.47 -109.30 -89.45
N VAL A 354 -42.03 -108.54 -90.45
CA VAL A 354 -42.38 -108.78 -91.86
C VAL A 354 -41.89 -110.17 -92.30
N ALA A 355 -40.62 -110.50 -92.05
CA ALA A 355 -40.07 -111.82 -92.37
C ALA A 355 -40.79 -112.96 -91.62
N MET A 356 -41.16 -112.78 -90.34
CA MET A 356 -41.95 -113.75 -89.58
C MET A 356 -43.36 -113.94 -90.15
N LYS A 357 -43.98 -112.87 -90.64
CA LYS A 357 -45.27 -112.95 -91.33
C LYS A 357 -45.15 -113.74 -92.63
N GLU A 358 -44.12 -113.47 -93.43
CA GLU A 358 -43.81 -114.22 -94.65
C GLU A 358 -43.53 -115.70 -94.37
N ILE A 359 -42.75 -116.02 -93.32
CA ILE A 359 -42.54 -117.40 -92.87
C ILE A 359 -43.87 -118.06 -92.45
N GLY A 360 -44.73 -117.32 -91.74
CA GLY A 360 -46.07 -117.80 -91.37
C GLY A 360 -46.95 -118.10 -92.58
N GLU A 361 -46.91 -117.25 -93.61
CA GLU A 361 -47.61 -117.46 -94.88
C GLU A 361 -47.02 -118.65 -95.67
N MET A 362 -45.70 -118.80 -95.70
CA MET A 362 -45.01 -119.96 -96.26
C MET A 362 -45.36 -121.25 -95.52
N SER A 363 -45.41 -121.23 -94.18
CA SER A 363 -45.80 -122.37 -93.36
C SER A 363 -47.27 -122.77 -93.59
N LYS A 364 -48.18 -121.81 -93.75
CA LYS A 364 -49.57 -122.08 -94.19
C LYS A 364 -49.62 -122.70 -95.59
N SER A 365 -48.77 -122.23 -96.50
CA SER A 365 -48.67 -122.79 -97.86
C SER A 365 -48.13 -124.22 -97.84
N ILE A 366 -47.11 -124.51 -97.03
CA ILE A 366 -46.62 -125.87 -96.76
C ILE A 366 -47.71 -126.74 -96.14
N SER A 367 -48.44 -126.23 -95.14
CA SER A 367 -49.55 -126.96 -94.51
C SER A 367 -50.65 -127.31 -95.51
N LYS A 368 -50.98 -126.42 -96.46
CA LYS A 368 -51.88 -126.73 -97.59
C LYS A 368 -51.31 -127.85 -98.47
N ILE A 369 -50.03 -127.80 -98.82
CA ILE A 369 -49.37 -128.86 -99.61
C ILE A 369 -49.41 -130.19 -98.86
N VAL A 370 -49.08 -130.22 -97.56
CA VAL A 370 -49.16 -131.42 -96.71
C VAL A 370 -50.59 -131.98 -96.69
N LYS A 371 -51.62 -131.13 -96.57
CA LYS A 371 -53.02 -131.56 -96.65
C LYS A 371 -53.38 -132.21 -97.99
N VAL A 372 -52.89 -131.64 -99.09
CA VAL A 372 -53.07 -132.22 -100.43
C VAL A 372 -52.32 -133.55 -100.57
N ILE A 373 -51.14 -133.69 -99.95
CA ILE A 373 -50.41 -134.97 -99.91
C ILE A 373 -51.20 -136.02 -99.10
N ASP A 374 -51.76 -135.64 -97.95
CA ASP A 374 -52.61 -136.51 -97.12
C ASP A 374 -53.91 -136.93 -97.81
N GLU A 375 -54.48 -136.08 -98.67
CA GLU A 375 -55.68 -136.42 -99.48
C GLU A 375 -55.37 -137.33 -100.69
N ILE A 376 -54.10 -137.49 -101.07
CA ILE A 376 -53.65 -138.38 -102.15
C ILE A 376 -53.19 -139.76 -101.63
N ALA A 377 -52.80 -139.84 -100.35
CA ALA A 377 -52.44 -141.08 -99.65
C ALA A 377 -53.69 -141.87 -99.24
#